data_AF-A0A7K1DMW7-F1
#
_entry.id   AF-A0A7K1DMW7-F1
#
_cell.length_a   1.000
_cell.length_b   1.000
_cell.length_c   1.000
_cell.angle_alpha   90.00
_cell.angle_beta   90.00
_cell.angle_gamma   90.00
#
_symmetry.space_group_name_H-M   'P 1'
#
loop_
_entity.id
_entity.type
_entity.pdbx_description
1 polymer ?
#
loop_
_entity_poly.entity_id
_entity_poly.type
_entity_poly.pdbx_seq_one_letter_code
_entity_poly.pdbx_strand_id
1 'polypeptide(L)'
;TTVIDVEMVSKAMQQRASRPLFIVDIAVPRDVESDVATIDGVTLLDLDNLRDWAARGQALRAAEAQAVRNIVAEELERFTLELTARQAAPLVALLHARAEVVRLAEIDRLQKKLSSLSDEQQQAVDALTKGIVAKLLHDMSVRLKDDAGTPRGERNSAAVRDLFDLS
;
A
#
# COMPACT_ATOMS: atom_id res chain seq x y z
N THR A 1 19.86 -14.48 25.28
CA THR A 1 20.94 -15.23 25.94
C THR A 1 22.22 -14.63 25.48
N THR A 2 23.08 -14.19 26.39
CA THR A 2 24.38 -13.63 26.03
C THR A 2 25.21 -14.70 25.31
N VAL A 3 25.77 -14.34 24.16
CA VAL A 3 26.55 -15.23 23.28
C VAL A 3 28.03 -15.17 23.63
N ILE A 4 28.50 -14.00 24.08
CA ILE A 4 29.89 -13.74 24.47
C ILE A 4 29.94 -13.35 25.95
N ASP A 5 30.51 -14.23 26.76
CA ASP A 5 30.69 -14.04 28.20
C ASP A 5 32.12 -13.59 28.58
N VAL A 6 32.28 -13.21 29.85
CA VAL A 6 33.56 -12.76 30.41
C VAL A 6 34.67 -13.82 30.32
N GLU A 7 34.33 -15.10 30.48
CA GLU A 7 35.31 -16.20 30.49
C GLU A 7 35.92 -16.39 29.10
N MET A 8 35.08 -16.38 28.07
CA MET A 8 35.49 -16.48 26.67
C MET A 8 36.46 -15.36 26.30
N VAL A 9 36.13 -14.11 26.66
CA VAL A 9 36.96 -12.95 26.33
C VAL A 9 38.27 -12.95 27.13
N SER A 10 38.23 -13.33 28.40
CA SER A 10 39.42 -13.40 29.26
C SER A 10 40.45 -14.41 28.71
N LYS A 11 39.99 -15.59 28.29
CA LYS A 11 40.86 -16.61 27.66
C LYS A 11 41.46 -16.10 26.36
N ALA A 12 40.68 -15.40 25.55
CA ALA A 12 41.18 -14.80 24.31
C ALA A 12 42.25 -13.75 24.59
N MET A 13 42.08 -12.90 25.61
CA MET A 13 43.03 -11.84 25.95
C MET A 13 44.40 -12.36 26.42
N GLN A 14 44.43 -13.50 27.14
CA GLN A 14 45.70 -14.13 27.56
C GLN A 14 46.61 -14.50 26.38
N GLN A 15 46.04 -14.78 25.21
CA GLN A 15 46.78 -15.17 24.01
C GLN A 15 47.20 -13.98 23.13
N ARG A 16 46.75 -12.77 23.47
CA ARG A 16 46.86 -11.58 22.60
C ARG A 16 48.09 -10.72 22.82
N ALA A 17 49.04 -11.13 23.68
CA ALA A 17 50.29 -10.39 23.94
C ALA A 17 50.06 -8.88 24.11
N SER A 18 49.07 -8.52 24.95
CA SER A 18 48.65 -7.14 25.24
C SER A 18 48.10 -6.33 24.05
N ARG A 19 47.70 -6.98 22.94
CA ARG A 19 46.99 -6.29 21.84
C ARG A 19 45.55 -5.97 22.27
N PRO A 20 45.10 -4.71 22.16
CA PRO A 20 43.75 -4.33 22.55
C PRO A 20 42.69 -5.08 21.74
N LEU A 21 41.51 -5.26 22.35
CA LEU A 21 40.33 -5.86 21.72
C LEU A 21 39.17 -4.87 21.77
N PHE A 22 38.60 -4.61 20.60
CA PHE A 22 37.44 -3.75 20.45
C PHE A 22 36.24 -4.62 20.08
N ILE A 23 35.18 -4.54 20.87
CA ILE A 23 33.94 -5.29 20.67
C ILE A 23 32.83 -4.27 20.44
N VAL A 24 32.07 -4.45 19.36
CA VAL A 24 30.90 -3.61 19.06
C VAL A 24 29.66 -4.51 19.10
N ASP A 25 28.84 -4.32 20.13
CA ASP A 25 27.57 -5.03 20.30
C ASP A 25 26.42 -4.17 19.77
N ILE A 26 25.90 -4.56 18.60
CA ILE A 26 24.75 -3.92 17.94
C ILE A 26 23.45 -4.71 18.12
N ALA A 27 23.45 -5.77 18.94
CA ALA A 27 22.30 -6.64 19.11
C ALA A 27 21.28 -6.09 20.12
N VAL A 28 20.00 -6.36 19.88
CA VAL A 28 18.89 -6.05 20.81
C VAL A 28 17.98 -7.28 20.91
N PRO A 29 17.96 -8.01 22.05
CA PRO A 29 18.74 -7.80 23.27
C PRO A 29 20.25 -8.04 23.06
N ARG A 30 21.08 -7.51 23.96
CA ARG A 30 22.55 -7.59 23.90
C ARG A 30 23.08 -9.02 23.80
N ASP A 31 24.15 -9.19 23.02
CA ASP A 31 24.82 -10.49 22.83
C ASP A 31 26.11 -10.60 23.64
N VAL A 32 26.65 -9.50 24.17
CA VAL A 32 27.89 -9.47 24.96
C VAL A 32 27.59 -9.06 26.39
N GLU A 33 28.16 -9.77 27.36
CA GLU A 33 28.02 -9.45 28.79
C GLU A 33 28.65 -8.09 29.13
N SER A 34 28.08 -7.31 30.07
CA SER A 34 28.62 -5.97 30.41
C SER A 34 29.99 -6.05 31.05
N ASP A 35 30.20 -7.09 31.83
CA ASP A 35 31.38 -7.21 32.66
C ASP A 35 32.62 -7.51 31.81
N VAL A 36 32.44 -7.87 30.53
CA VAL A 36 33.51 -7.94 29.51
C VAL A 36 34.26 -6.60 29.40
N ALA A 37 33.57 -5.46 29.61
CA ALA A 37 34.18 -4.14 29.59
C ALA A 37 35.18 -3.90 30.73
N THR A 38 35.20 -4.76 31.76
CA THR A 38 36.11 -4.63 32.91
C THR A 38 37.47 -5.32 32.68
N ILE A 39 37.61 -6.11 31.61
CA ILE A 39 38.85 -6.82 31.27
C ILE A 39 39.87 -5.83 30.72
N ASP A 40 41.10 -5.85 31.25
CA ASP A 40 42.17 -4.96 30.81
C ASP A 40 42.48 -5.15 29.31
N GLY A 41 42.61 -4.03 28.59
CA GLY A 41 42.80 -4.00 27.14
C GLY A 41 41.55 -4.30 26.30
N VAL A 42 40.36 -4.44 26.91
CA VAL A 42 39.08 -4.58 26.20
C VAL A 42 38.31 -3.26 26.19
N THR A 43 37.74 -2.91 25.04
CA THR A 43 36.75 -1.83 24.92
C THR A 43 35.49 -2.39 24.31
N LEU A 44 34.39 -2.34 25.06
CA LEU A 44 33.06 -2.72 24.61
C LEU A 44 32.28 -1.46 24.28
N LEU A 45 31.82 -1.34 23.03
CA LEU A 45 30.83 -0.36 22.63
C LEU A 45 29.50 -1.04 22.41
N ASP A 46 28.45 -0.49 23.00
CA ASP A 46 27.07 -0.93 22.76
C ASP A 46 26.30 0.06 21.87
N LEU A 47 25.04 -0.27 21.62
CA LEU A 47 24.12 0.56 20.85
C LEU A 47 23.94 1.96 21.45
N ASP A 48 24.04 2.12 22.78
CA ASP A 48 23.92 3.43 23.43
C ASP A 48 25.16 4.30 23.19
N ASN A 49 26.36 3.73 23.23
CA ASN A 49 27.58 4.44 22.84
C ASN A 49 27.56 4.86 21.36
N LEU A 50 26.98 4.03 20.49
CA LEU A 50 26.81 4.35 19.07
C LEU A 50 25.76 5.45 18.85
N ARG A 51 24.73 5.55 19.70
CA ARG A 51 23.71 6.62 19.63
C ARG A 51 24.29 8.00 19.90
N ASP A 52 25.21 8.13 20.86
CA ASP A 52 25.91 9.39 21.15
C ASP A 52 26.79 9.85 19.98
N TRP A 53 27.38 8.91 19.24
CA TRP A 53 28.10 9.22 18.00
C TRP A 53 27.16 9.60 16.86
N ALA A 54 26.05 8.87 16.71
CA ALA A 54 25.04 9.12 15.69
C ALA A 54 24.33 10.48 15.87
N ALA A 55 24.13 10.92 17.12
CA ALA A 55 23.54 12.22 17.46
C ALA A 55 24.36 13.40 16.90
N ARG A 56 25.70 13.30 16.88
CA ARG A 56 26.57 14.32 16.26
C ARG A 56 26.35 14.44 14.74
N GLY A 57 25.96 13.36 14.07
CA GLY A 57 25.58 13.35 12.65
C GLY A 57 24.12 13.70 12.38
N GLN A 58 23.26 13.85 13.39
CA GLN A 58 21.83 14.16 13.19
C GLN A 58 21.61 15.61 12.72
N ALA A 59 22.45 16.55 13.14
CA ALA A 59 22.35 17.96 12.70
C ALA A 59 22.60 18.11 11.19
N LEU A 60 23.55 17.36 10.61
CA LEU A 60 23.77 17.34 9.15
C LEU A 60 22.61 16.69 8.39
N ARG A 61 21.99 15.65 8.97
CA ARG A 61 20.92 14.88 8.35
C ARG A 61 19.52 15.50 8.51
N ALA A 62 19.39 16.61 9.23
CA ALA A 62 18.10 17.27 9.44
C ALA A 62 17.48 17.79 8.13
N ALA A 63 18.31 18.32 7.22
CA ALA A 63 17.88 18.78 5.90
C ALA A 63 17.44 17.60 5.01
N GLU A 64 18.20 16.50 5.03
CA GLU A 64 17.85 15.26 4.32
C GLU A 64 16.56 14.65 4.85
N ALA A 65 16.38 14.62 6.18
CA ALA A 65 15.15 14.16 6.81
C ALA A 65 13.94 15.02 6.41
N GLN A 66 14.13 16.33 6.22
CA GLN A 66 13.07 17.19 5.72
C GLN A 66 12.73 16.89 4.26
N ALA A 67 13.73 16.66 3.41
CA ALA A 67 13.50 16.25 2.03
C ALA A 67 12.73 14.92 1.95
N VAL A 68 13.11 13.94 2.79
CA VAL A 68 12.39 12.65 2.89
C VAL A 68 10.96 12.84 3.37
N ARG A 69 10.72 13.72 4.36
CA ARG A 69 9.35 14.02 4.83
C ARG A 69 8.48 14.59 3.72
N ASN A 70 9.03 15.44 2.86
CA ASN A 70 8.27 15.99 1.72
C ASN A 70 7.91 14.90 0.72
N ILE A 71 8.86 14.00 0.38
CA ILE A 71 8.59 12.84 -0.49
C ILE A 71 7.47 11.96 0.10
N VAL A 72 7.54 11.67 1.40
CA VAL A 72 6.51 10.88 2.08
C VAL A 72 5.15 11.57 2.04
N ALA A 73 5.10 12.90 2.20
CA ALA A 73 3.86 13.67 2.15
C ALA A 73 3.24 13.64 0.74
N GLU A 74 4.04 13.82 -0.31
CA GLU A 74 3.59 13.73 -1.70
C GLU A 74 3.05 12.32 -2.03
N GLU A 75 3.74 11.27 -1.61
CA GLU A 75 3.28 9.89 -1.82
C GLU A 75 2.03 9.55 -1.00
N LEU A 76 1.89 10.11 0.20
CA LEU A 76 0.69 9.96 1.00
C LEU A 76 -0.53 10.62 0.33
N GLU A 77 -0.35 11.81 -0.25
CA GLU A 77 -1.39 12.49 -1.02
C GLU A 77 -1.79 11.66 -2.26
N ARG A 78 -0.81 11.18 -3.03
CA ARG A 78 -1.04 10.27 -4.18
C ARG A 78 -1.83 9.02 -3.76
N PHE A 79 -1.39 8.35 -2.70
CA PHE A 79 -2.02 7.14 -2.20
C PHE A 79 -3.45 7.40 -1.71
N THR A 80 -3.69 8.53 -1.07
CA THR A 80 -5.03 8.94 -0.62
C THR A 80 -5.96 9.15 -1.81
N LEU A 81 -5.50 9.82 -2.87
CA LEU A 81 -6.26 9.96 -4.11
C LEU A 81 -6.60 8.61 -4.74
N GLU A 82 -5.64 7.68 -4.81
CA GLU A 82 -5.88 6.33 -5.34
C GLU A 82 -6.88 5.51 -4.51
N LEU A 83 -6.77 5.56 -3.18
CA LEU A 83 -7.72 4.91 -2.28
C LEU A 83 -9.12 5.48 -2.45
N THR A 84 -9.21 6.79 -2.64
CA THR A 84 -10.47 7.50 -2.81
C THR A 84 -11.14 7.12 -4.14
N ALA A 85 -10.38 7.09 -5.25
CA ALA A 85 -10.87 6.60 -6.54
C ALA A 85 -11.42 5.16 -6.48
N ARG A 86 -10.82 4.30 -5.65
CA ARG A 86 -11.31 2.93 -5.41
C ARG A 86 -12.67 2.87 -4.70
N GLN A 87 -13.09 3.91 -3.98
CA GLN A 87 -14.39 3.96 -3.31
C GLN A 87 -15.57 4.02 -4.29
N ALA A 88 -15.36 4.54 -5.51
CA ALA A 88 -16.39 4.57 -6.54
C ALA A 88 -16.58 3.21 -7.26
N ALA A 89 -15.60 2.30 -7.16
CA ALA A 89 -15.63 1.03 -7.90
C ALA A 89 -16.83 0.13 -7.56
N PRO A 90 -17.25 -0.04 -6.28
CA PRO A 90 -18.48 -0.78 -5.95
C PRO A 90 -19.74 -0.18 -6.58
N LEU A 91 -19.89 1.14 -6.56
CA LEU A 91 -21.05 1.81 -7.15
C LEU A 91 -21.08 1.66 -8.67
N VAL A 92 -19.93 1.80 -9.34
CA VAL A 92 -19.81 1.55 -10.78
C VAL A 92 -20.20 0.11 -11.10
N ALA A 93 -19.76 -0.87 -10.30
CA ALA A 93 -20.13 -2.27 -10.52
C ALA A 93 -21.65 -2.49 -10.38
N LEU A 94 -22.29 -1.90 -9.36
CA LEU A 94 -23.74 -1.97 -9.18
C LEU A 94 -24.51 -1.36 -10.36
N LEU A 95 -24.05 -0.21 -10.85
CA LEU A 95 -24.65 0.46 -12.01
C LEU A 95 -24.58 -0.41 -13.27
N HIS A 96 -23.43 -1.02 -13.54
CA HIS A 96 -23.27 -1.94 -14.68
C HIS A 96 -24.14 -3.18 -14.53
N ALA A 97 -24.22 -3.76 -13.32
CA ALA A 97 -25.09 -4.90 -13.04
C ALA A 97 -26.57 -4.54 -13.28
N ARG A 98 -27.02 -3.36 -12.82
CA ARG A 98 -28.39 -2.88 -13.04
C ARG A 98 -28.70 -2.69 -14.52
N ALA A 99 -27.77 -2.12 -15.28
CA ALA A 99 -27.93 -1.96 -16.72
C ALA A 99 -27.98 -3.31 -17.46
N GLU A 100 -27.20 -4.30 -17.02
CA GLU A 100 -27.24 -5.64 -17.60
C GLU A 100 -28.57 -6.33 -17.35
N VAL A 101 -29.15 -6.18 -16.15
CA VAL A 101 -30.51 -6.68 -15.85
C VAL A 101 -31.53 -6.10 -16.83
N VAL A 102 -31.49 -4.79 -17.09
CA VAL A 102 -32.38 -4.14 -18.05
C VAL A 102 -32.14 -4.65 -19.47
N ARG A 103 -30.88 -4.77 -19.89
CA ARG A 103 -30.51 -5.26 -21.23
C ARG A 103 -31.02 -6.68 -21.47
N LEU A 104 -30.81 -7.58 -20.53
CA LEU A 104 -31.27 -8.97 -20.61
C LEU A 104 -32.80 -9.07 -20.62
N ALA A 105 -33.49 -8.26 -19.81
CA ALA A 105 -34.95 -8.21 -19.82
C ALA A 105 -35.52 -7.77 -21.17
N GLU A 106 -34.88 -6.81 -21.85
CA GLU A 106 -35.29 -6.37 -23.19
C GLU A 106 -35.03 -7.42 -24.27
N ILE A 107 -33.92 -8.17 -24.16
CA ILE A 107 -33.64 -9.31 -25.06
C ILE A 107 -34.70 -10.39 -24.88
N ASP A 108 -35.00 -10.76 -23.63
CA ASP A 108 -36.01 -11.76 -23.30
C ASP A 108 -37.41 -11.36 -23.80
N ARG A 109 -37.80 -10.09 -23.60
CA ARG A 109 -39.06 -9.53 -24.11
C ARG A 109 -39.20 -9.67 -25.63
N LEU A 110 -38.09 -9.63 -26.36
CA LEU A 110 -38.05 -9.74 -27.81
C LEU A 110 -37.69 -11.15 -28.31
N GLN A 111 -37.50 -12.13 -27.43
CA GLN A 111 -37.01 -13.47 -27.75
C GLN A 111 -37.80 -14.14 -28.89
N LYS A 112 -39.14 -14.05 -28.88
CA LYS A 112 -40.01 -14.62 -29.94
C LYS A 112 -39.80 -13.97 -31.31
N LYS A 113 -39.40 -12.70 -31.36
CA LYS A 113 -39.08 -12.00 -32.62
C LYS A 113 -37.64 -12.25 -33.05
N LEU A 114 -36.76 -12.50 -32.10
CA LEU A 114 -35.35 -12.82 -32.34
C LEU A 114 -35.14 -14.30 -32.70
N SER A 115 -36.10 -15.18 -32.42
CA SER A 115 -35.98 -16.63 -32.65
C SER A 115 -35.87 -17.04 -34.12
N SER A 116 -36.19 -16.15 -35.06
CA SER A 116 -35.99 -16.38 -36.50
C SER A 116 -34.60 -15.98 -36.99
N LEU A 117 -33.78 -15.37 -36.14
CA LEU A 117 -32.41 -14.97 -36.46
C LEU A 117 -31.47 -16.18 -36.37
N SER A 118 -30.46 -16.22 -37.25
CA SER A 118 -29.36 -17.18 -37.12
C SER A 118 -28.53 -16.93 -35.85
N ASP A 119 -27.77 -17.92 -35.41
CA ASP A 119 -26.90 -17.79 -34.23
C ASP A 119 -25.92 -16.61 -34.35
N GLU A 120 -25.36 -16.40 -35.55
CA GLU A 120 -24.47 -15.27 -35.84
C GLU A 120 -25.19 -13.92 -35.70
N GLN A 121 -26.44 -13.83 -36.16
CA GLN A 121 -27.25 -12.62 -36.03
C GLN A 121 -27.65 -12.37 -34.57
N GLN A 122 -27.98 -13.41 -33.80
CA GLN A 122 -28.26 -13.28 -32.37
C GLN A 122 -27.04 -12.80 -31.60
N GLN A 123 -25.85 -13.31 -31.91
CA GLN A 123 -24.59 -12.83 -31.35
C GLN A 123 -24.31 -11.37 -31.73
N ALA A 124 -24.60 -10.97 -32.97
CA ALA A 124 -24.44 -9.58 -33.40
C ALA A 124 -25.38 -8.63 -32.62
N VAL A 125 -26.61 -9.03 -32.34
CA VAL A 125 -27.56 -8.26 -31.51
C VAL A 125 -27.07 -8.18 -30.05
N ASP A 126 -26.60 -9.28 -29.48
CA ASP A 126 -26.03 -9.28 -28.12
C ASP A 126 -24.80 -8.36 -28.02
N ALA A 127 -23.87 -8.44 -28.98
CA ALA A 127 -22.70 -7.58 -29.04
C ALA A 127 -23.08 -6.10 -29.22
N LEU A 128 -24.05 -5.80 -30.08
CA LEU A 128 -24.56 -4.44 -30.30
C LEU A 128 -25.14 -3.84 -29.02
N THR A 129 -26.03 -4.57 -28.35
CA THR A 129 -26.68 -4.09 -27.12
C THR A 129 -25.68 -3.91 -25.99
N LYS A 130 -24.74 -4.85 -25.80
CA LYS A 130 -23.62 -4.71 -24.86
C LYS A 130 -22.77 -3.47 -25.17
N GLY A 131 -22.46 -3.24 -26.45
CA GLY A 131 -21.70 -2.08 -26.91
C GLY A 131 -22.39 -0.74 -26.62
N ILE A 132 -23.72 -0.68 -26.77
CA ILE A 132 -24.52 0.52 -26.43
C ILE A 132 -24.45 0.79 -24.93
N VAL A 133 -24.72 -0.23 -24.10
CA VAL A 133 -24.66 -0.09 -22.63
C VAL A 133 -23.27 0.34 -22.17
N ALA A 134 -22.22 -0.32 -22.68
CA ALA A 134 -20.84 0.02 -22.34
C ALA A 134 -20.50 1.48 -22.68
N LYS A 135 -20.89 1.97 -23.87
CA LYS A 135 -20.66 3.36 -24.30
C LYS A 135 -21.42 4.37 -23.44
N LEU A 136 -22.69 4.10 -23.11
CA LEU A 136 -23.49 4.98 -22.26
C LEU A 136 -22.92 5.08 -20.84
N LEU A 137 -22.44 3.96 -20.29
CA LEU A 137 -21.93 3.92 -18.93
C LEU A 137 -20.47 4.37 -18.81
N HIS A 138 -19.69 4.39 -19.90
CA HIS A 138 -18.26 4.67 -19.85
C HIS A 138 -17.96 6.04 -19.22
N ASP A 139 -18.47 7.11 -19.82
CA ASP A 139 -18.22 8.48 -19.37
C ASP A 139 -18.70 8.73 -17.94
N MET A 140 -19.82 8.13 -17.54
CA MET A 140 -20.33 8.23 -16.17
C MET A 140 -19.45 7.46 -15.18
N SER A 141 -19.00 6.26 -15.57
CA SER A 141 -18.11 5.44 -14.75
C SER A 141 -16.75 6.11 -14.53
N VAL A 142 -16.23 6.79 -15.55
CA VAL A 142 -15.00 7.57 -15.46
C VAL A 142 -15.20 8.75 -14.52
N ARG A 143 -16.24 9.57 -14.73
CA ARG A 143 -16.53 10.72 -13.86
C ARG A 143 -16.75 10.34 -12.39
N LEU A 144 -17.44 9.23 -12.12
CA LEU A 144 -17.63 8.74 -10.75
C LEU A 144 -16.31 8.36 -10.06
N LYS A 145 -15.34 7.82 -10.81
CA LYS A 145 -14.02 7.46 -10.30
C LYS A 145 -13.13 8.68 -10.13
N ASP A 146 -13.12 9.58 -11.10
CA ASP A 146 -12.29 10.79 -11.11
C ASP A 146 -12.70 11.78 -10.01
N ASP A 147 -14.01 11.93 -9.78
CA ASP A 147 -14.54 12.83 -8.75
C ASP A 147 -14.58 12.18 -7.35
N ALA A 148 -14.22 10.89 -7.19
CA ALA A 148 -14.43 10.15 -5.95
C ALA A 148 -13.79 10.84 -4.74
N GLY A 149 -14.51 10.84 -3.60
CA GLY A 149 -14.19 11.52 -2.33
C GLY A 149 -13.92 13.03 -2.41
N THR A 150 -14.25 13.66 -3.54
CA THR A 150 -14.53 15.09 -3.56
C THR A 150 -15.99 15.34 -3.14
N PRO A 151 -16.33 16.56 -2.64
CA PRO A 151 -17.73 16.90 -2.36
C PRO A 151 -18.66 16.77 -3.57
N ARG A 152 -18.13 16.91 -4.79
CA ARG A 152 -18.88 16.71 -6.03
C ARG A 152 -19.11 15.22 -6.30
N GLY A 153 -18.09 14.38 -6.12
CA GLY A 153 -18.19 12.93 -6.29
C GLY A 153 -19.15 12.28 -5.30
N GLU A 154 -19.17 12.74 -4.05
CA GLU A 154 -20.14 12.27 -3.05
C GLU A 154 -21.58 12.58 -3.49
N ARG A 155 -21.84 13.80 -3.97
CA ARG A 155 -23.16 14.20 -4.49
C ARG A 155 -23.56 13.39 -5.72
N ASN A 156 -22.64 13.21 -6.67
CA ASN A 156 -22.89 12.41 -7.87
C ASN A 156 -23.14 10.93 -7.52
N SER A 157 -22.37 10.38 -6.57
CA SER A 157 -22.53 9.01 -6.11
C SER A 157 -23.89 8.79 -5.42
N ALA A 158 -24.30 9.74 -4.57
CA ALA A 158 -25.63 9.72 -3.96
C ALA A 158 -26.74 9.81 -5.01
N ALA A 159 -26.61 10.71 -5.99
CA ALA A 159 -27.58 10.84 -7.08
C ALA A 159 -27.67 9.57 -7.94
N VAL A 160 -26.54 8.91 -8.23
CA VAL A 160 -26.54 7.66 -9.00
C VAL A 160 -27.19 6.53 -8.20
N ARG A 161 -26.96 6.45 -6.88
CA ARG A 161 -27.65 5.47 -6.02
C ARG A 161 -29.16 5.67 -6.02
N ASP A 162 -29.61 6.91 -5.89
CA ASP A 162 -31.03 7.26 -5.87
C ASP A 162 -31.71 7.04 -7.24
N LEU A 163 -31.16 7.63 -8.30
CA LEU A 163 -31.75 7.59 -9.64
C LEU A 163 -31.79 6.19 -10.27
N PHE A 164 -30.86 5.30 -9.88
CA PHE A 164 -30.78 3.94 -10.40
C PHE A 164 -31.21 2.87 -9.39
N ASP A 165 -31.67 3.27 -8.21
CA ASP A 165 -32.09 2.39 -7.11
C ASP A 165 -31.01 1.35 -6.75
N LEU A 166 -29.79 1.85 -6.49
CA LEU A 166 -28.62 1.05 -6.14
C LEU A 166 -28.37 1.20 -4.63
N SER A 167 -28.77 0.18 -3.85
CA SER A 167 -28.59 0.12 -2.39
C SER A 167 -27.27 -0.50 -1.97
#